data_AF-A0A356UHK0-F1
#
_entry.id   AF-A0A356UHK0-F1
#
_cell.length_a   1.000
_cell.length_b   1.000
_cell.length_c   1.000
_cell.angle_alpha   90.00
_cell.angle_beta   90.00
_cell.angle_gamma   90.00
#
_symmetry.space_group_name_H-M   'P 1'
#
loop_
_entity.id
_entity.type
_entity.pdbx_description
1 polymer ?
#
loop_
_entity_poly.entity_id
_entity_poly.type
_entity_poly.pdbx_seq_one_letter_code
_entity_poly.pdbx_strand_id
1 'polypeptide(L)'
;MIKKSLDAISEEDLQAMIDNSVLEGKTIEYKQSLPGNSDTDKKEFLADVSSFANASGGDLIYGIVEGSDTGFPVRLEGLAIENVDQEIIRRDSMIRDGIEPRIPGIGIKAVNLSDSKVALVIRIPKSWIS
;
A
#
# COMPACT_ATOMS: atom_id res chain seq x y z
N MET A 1 7.59 -7.35 -3.01
CA MET A 1 6.87 -6.73 -4.14
C MET A 1 6.17 -7.83 -4.93
N ILE A 2 4.92 -7.61 -5.27
CA ILE A 2 4.08 -8.52 -6.05
C ILE A 2 4.64 -8.59 -7.48
N LYS A 3 4.95 -9.79 -7.95
CA LYS A 3 5.57 -10.05 -9.28
C LYS A 3 4.55 -9.97 -10.43
N LYS A 4 3.74 -8.92 -10.45
CA LYS A 4 2.75 -8.59 -11.49
C LYS A 4 2.75 -7.08 -11.74
N SER A 5 2.27 -6.62 -12.88
CA SER A 5 2.00 -5.18 -13.08
C SER A 5 0.92 -4.72 -12.11
N LEU A 6 1.00 -3.47 -11.66
CA LEU A 6 0.08 -2.91 -10.65
C LEU A 6 -1.39 -3.07 -11.10
N ASP A 7 -1.68 -2.82 -12.38
CA ASP A 7 -3.03 -2.93 -12.95
C ASP A 7 -3.57 -4.35 -13.06
N ALA A 8 -2.70 -5.36 -12.98
CA ALA A 8 -3.06 -6.77 -13.09
C ALA A 8 -3.19 -7.47 -11.73
N ILE A 9 -3.02 -6.73 -10.63
CA ILE A 9 -3.20 -7.27 -9.28
C ILE A 9 -4.70 -7.41 -9.03
N SER A 10 -5.13 -8.61 -8.67
CA SER A 10 -6.52 -8.94 -8.34
C SER A 10 -6.68 -9.38 -6.88
N GLU A 11 -7.92 -9.60 -6.45
CA GLU A 11 -8.24 -10.12 -5.12
C GLU A 11 -7.56 -11.48 -4.88
N GLU A 12 -7.54 -12.34 -5.90
CA GLU A 12 -6.90 -13.66 -5.82
C GLU A 12 -5.40 -13.56 -5.55
N ASP A 13 -4.74 -12.52 -6.05
CA ASP A 13 -3.32 -12.30 -5.76
C ASP A 13 -3.09 -11.94 -4.30
N LEU A 14 -3.94 -11.06 -3.74
CA LEU A 14 -3.87 -10.68 -2.33
C LEU A 14 -4.20 -11.87 -1.42
N GLN A 15 -5.19 -12.66 -1.80
CA GLN A 15 -5.55 -13.88 -1.08
C GLN A 15 -4.41 -14.91 -1.14
N ALA A 16 -3.75 -15.08 -2.29
CA ALA A 16 -2.59 -15.94 -2.41
C ALA A 16 -1.42 -15.51 -1.52
N MET A 17 -1.27 -14.20 -1.21
CA MET A 17 -0.25 -13.74 -0.26
C MET A 17 -0.55 -14.22 1.16
N ILE A 18 -1.82 -14.26 1.55
CA ILE A 18 -2.28 -14.79 2.85
C ILE A 18 -2.12 -16.31 2.87
N ASP A 19 -2.62 -17.01 1.85
CA ASP A 19 -2.62 -18.48 1.80
C ASP A 19 -1.20 -19.07 1.79
N ASN A 20 -0.24 -18.35 1.20
CA ASN A 20 1.17 -18.72 1.17
C ASN A 20 1.99 -18.12 2.34
N SER A 21 1.34 -17.42 3.28
CA SER A 21 2.00 -16.73 4.39
C SER A 21 3.20 -15.90 3.95
N VAL A 22 3.01 -15.05 2.93
CA VAL A 22 4.07 -14.20 2.39
C VAL A 22 4.41 -13.14 3.43
N LEU A 23 5.49 -13.39 4.17
CA LEU A 23 6.01 -12.50 5.22
C LEU A 23 6.26 -11.09 4.67
N GLU A 24 5.96 -10.09 5.50
CA GLU A 24 6.44 -8.74 5.29
C GLU A 24 7.95 -8.65 5.20
N GLY A 25 8.41 -7.53 4.65
CA GLY A 25 9.83 -7.23 4.70
C GLY A 25 10.17 -6.04 3.84
N LYS A 26 11.39 -6.04 3.31
CA LYS A 26 11.99 -4.86 2.64
C LYS A 26 11.22 -4.33 1.43
N THR A 27 10.22 -5.04 0.92
CA THR A 27 9.51 -4.69 -0.31
C THR A 27 7.99 -4.92 -0.23
N ILE A 28 7.46 -5.31 0.93
CA ILE A 28 6.04 -5.56 1.19
C ILE A 28 5.75 -5.11 2.60
N GLU A 29 4.73 -4.29 2.74
CA GLU A 29 4.13 -3.88 4.01
C GLU A 29 2.62 -4.09 3.91
N TYR A 30 2.01 -4.76 4.89
CA TYR A 30 0.57 -4.85 5.04
C TYR A 30 0.11 -3.86 6.11
N LYS A 31 -0.99 -3.17 5.82
CA LYS A 31 -1.66 -2.32 6.80
C LYS A 31 -3.15 -2.60 6.79
N GLN A 32 -3.73 -2.71 7.97
CA GLN A 32 -5.17 -2.97 8.08
C GLN A 32 -5.99 -1.78 7.59
N SER A 33 -5.61 -0.57 7.99
CA SER A 33 -6.37 0.65 7.76
C SER A 33 -5.57 1.72 7.05
N LEU A 34 -6.29 2.58 6.34
CA LEU A 34 -5.74 3.78 5.75
C LEU A 34 -5.33 4.79 6.85
N PRO A 35 -4.18 5.49 6.72
CA PRO A 35 -3.84 6.58 7.62
C PRO A 35 -4.93 7.64 7.59
N GLY A 36 -5.26 8.16 8.78
CA GLY A 36 -6.30 9.16 8.99
C GLY A 36 -5.91 10.56 8.50
N ASN A 37 -6.61 11.56 9.04
CA ASN A 37 -6.44 12.96 8.65
C ASN A 37 -5.48 13.75 9.55
N SER A 38 -4.98 13.13 10.62
CA SER A 38 -4.07 13.81 11.54
C SER A 38 -2.72 14.03 10.88
N ASP A 39 -1.99 15.05 11.33
CA ASP A 39 -0.65 15.32 10.80
C ASP A 39 0.35 14.22 11.17
N THR A 40 0.09 13.47 12.25
CA THR A 40 0.86 12.28 12.61
C THR A 40 0.66 11.18 11.57
N ASP A 41 -0.59 10.83 11.26
CA ASP A 41 -0.91 9.76 10.29
C ASP A 41 -0.33 10.09 8.90
N LYS A 42 -0.41 11.37 8.50
CA LYS A 42 0.20 11.83 7.24
C LYS A 42 1.71 11.66 7.26
N LYS A 43 2.39 12.03 8.36
CA LYS A 43 3.84 11.90 8.47
C LYS A 43 4.28 10.44 8.41
N GLU A 44 3.57 9.55 9.10
CA GLU A 44 3.86 8.11 9.06
C GLU A 44 3.69 7.55 7.65
N PHE A 45 2.58 7.91 6.97
CA PHE A 45 2.37 7.52 5.58
C PHE A 45 3.49 7.97 4.64
N LEU A 46 3.92 9.23 4.75
CA LEU A 46 5.00 9.78 3.92
C LEU A 46 6.36 9.18 4.28
N ALA A 47 6.58 8.86 5.57
CA ALA A 47 7.77 8.18 6.03
C ALA A 47 7.87 6.77 5.42
N ASP A 48 6.78 6.00 5.40
CA ASP A 48 6.75 4.69 4.77
C ASP A 48 7.05 4.79 3.27
N VAL A 49 6.37 5.72 2.57
CA VAL A 49 6.57 5.91 1.12
C VAL A 49 8.02 6.28 0.79
N SER A 50 8.60 7.23 1.54
CA SER A 50 9.99 7.66 1.33
C SER A 50 11.00 6.56 1.70
N SER A 51 10.74 5.79 2.76
CA SER A 51 11.57 4.65 3.16
C SER A 51 11.66 3.60 2.06
N PHE A 52 10.53 3.20 1.47
CA PHE A 52 10.53 2.26 0.34
C PHE A 52 11.25 2.83 -0.89
N ALA A 53 11.00 4.10 -1.21
CA ALA A 53 11.63 4.75 -2.35
C ALA A 53 13.17 4.81 -2.21
N ASN A 54 13.67 5.11 -1.01
CA ASN A 54 15.10 5.18 -0.71
C ASN A 54 15.77 3.80 -0.65
N ALA A 55 14.99 2.74 -0.45
CA ALA A 55 15.49 1.38 -0.34
C ALA A 55 15.50 0.66 -1.71
N SER A 56 14.63 -0.35 -1.87
CA SER A 56 14.54 -1.17 -3.08
C SER A 56 13.25 -0.93 -3.88
N GLY A 57 12.44 0.05 -3.48
CA GLY A 57 11.03 0.10 -3.83
C GLY A 57 10.22 -0.99 -3.11
N GLY A 58 8.91 -1.00 -3.32
CA GLY A 58 8.02 -1.98 -2.69
C GLY A 58 6.55 -1.73 -2.95
N ASP A 59 5.72 -2.53 -2.28
CA ASP A 59 4.27 -2.39 -2.28
C ASP A 59 3.78 -2.16 -0.84
N LEU A 60 3.05 -1.06 -0.60
CA LEU A 60 2.22 -0.90 0.59
C LEU A 60 0.82 -1.43 0.25
N ILE A 61 0.32 -2.37 1.04
CA ILE A 61 -0.95 -3.05 0.78
C ILE A 61 -1.88 -2.80 1.96
N TYR A 62 -2.93 -2.03 1.71
CA TYR A 62 -3.94 -1.68 2.71
C TYR A 62 -5.17 -2.57 2.61
N GLY A 63 -5.80 -2.83 3.76
CA GLY A 63 -6.95 -3.73 3.89
C GLY A 63 -6.55 -5.17 4.24
N ILE A 64 -5.29 -5.41 4.63
CA ILE A 64 -4.80 -6.69 5.10
C ILE A 64 -4.41 -6.55 6.58
N VAL A 65 -4.97 -7.43 7.41
CA VAL A 65 -4.60 -7.57 8.82
C VAL A 65 -3.33 -8.41 8.89
N GLU A 66 -2.26 -7.85 9.44
CA GLU A 66 -1.06 -8.59 9.78
C GLU A 66 -1.13 -9.17 11.20
N GLY A 67 -0.39 -10.26 11.43
CA GLY A 67 -0.19 -10.82 12.76
C GLY A 67 0.83 -10.00 13.53
N SER A 68 0.40 -9.29 14.58
CA SER A 68 1.19 -8.30 15.33
C SER A 68 2.56 -8.76 15.82
N ASP A 69 2.76 -10.08 16.01
CA ASP A 69 4.02 -10.65 16.50
C ASP A 69 4.86 -11.33 15.40
N THR A 70 4.29 -11.50 14.20
CA THR A 70 4.87 -12.37 13.18
C THR A 70 5.08 -11.69 11.83
N GLY A 71 4.41 -10.58 11.54
CA GLY A 71 4.48 -9.90 10.24
C GLY A 71 3.91 -10.74 9.08
N PHE A 72 3.12 -11.77 9.39
CA PHE A 72 2.40 -12.53 8.38
C PHE A 72 1.04 -11.89 8.09
N PRO A 73 0.60 -11.86 6.83
CA PRO A 73 -0.75 -11.45 6.50
C PRO A 73 -1.72 -12.55 6.98
N VAL A 74 -2.69 -12.18 7.82
CA VAL A 74 -3.64 -13.10 8.45
C VAL A 74 -4.99 -13.07 7.75
N ARG A 75 -5.45 -11.89 7.34
CA ARG A 75 -6.80 -11.73 6.77
C ARG A 75 -6.91 -10.54 5.83
N LEU A 76 -7.55 -10.75 4.68
CA LEU A 76 -7.98 -9.69 3.78
C LEU A 76 -9.31 -9.14 4.30
N GLU A 77 -9.25 -8.05 5.07
CA GLU A 77 -10.45 -7.44 5.66
C GLU A 77 -11.09 -6.40 4.75
N GLY A 78 -10.29 -5.80 3.86
CA GLY A 78 -10.70 -4.72 2.98
C GLY A 78 -10.97 -3.41 3.71
N LEU A 79 -11.10 -2.36 2.92
CA LEU A 79 -11.38 -1.00 3.34
C LEU A 79 -12.79 -0.63 2.89
N ALA A 80 -13.59 -0.10 3.81
CA ALA A 80 -14.87 0.52 3.48
C ALA A 80 -14.61 1.96 3.01
N ILE A 81 -14.48 2.16 1.70
CA ILE A 81 -14.24 3.47 1.09
C ILE A 81 -15.46 3.84 0.24
N GLU A 82 -16.10 4.97 0.56
CA GLU A 82 -17.26 5.45 -0.19
C GLU A 82 -16.89 5.90 -1.61
N ASN A 83 -15.78 6.62 -1.76
CA ASN A 83 -15.29 7.11 -3.05
C ASN A 83 -13.81 6.77 -3.23
N VAL A 84 -13.58 5.63 -3.88
CA VAL A 84 -12.24 5.06 -4.11
C VAL A 84 -11.37 5.99 -4.96
N ASP A 85 -11.93 6.56 -6.02
CA ASP A 85 -11.19 7.44 -6.92
C ASP A 85 -10.72 8.71 -6.18
N GLN A 86 -11.59 9.26 -5.34
CA GLN A 86 -11.25 10.43 -4.52
C GLN A 86 -10.15 10.10 -3.50
N GLU A 87 -10.18 8.93 -2.87
CA GLU A 87 -9.11 8.49 -1.95
C GLU A 87 -7.78 8.28 -2.69
N ILE A 88 -7.80 7.74 -3.90
CA ILE A 88 -6.60 7.60 -4.74
C ILE A 88 -6.00 8.98 -5.04
N ILE A 89 -6.80 9.92 -5.54
CA ILE A 89 -6.36 11.29 -5.88
C ILE A 89 -5.78 12.00 -4.65
N ARG A 90 -6.45 11.84 -3.51
CA ARG A 90 -6.06 12.43 -2.24
C ARG A 90 -4.70 11.91 -1.77
N ARG A 91 -4.47 10.59 -1.87
CA ARG A 91 -3.18 9.98 -1.50
C ARG A 91 -2.06 10.35 -2.46
N ASP A 92 -2.34 10.34 -3.75
CA ASP A 92 -1.37 10.81 -4.76
C ASP A 92 -0.94 12.26 -4.48
N SER A 93 -1.91 13.14 -4.20
CA SER A 93 -1.63 14.54 -3.85
C SER A 93 -0.82 14.65 -2.56
N MET A 94 -1.17 13.88 -1.52
CA MET A 94 -0.43 13.86 -0.26
C MET A 94 1.04 13.46 -0.45
N ILE A 95 1.31 12.42 -1.24
CA ILE A 95 2.66 11.97 -1.58
C ILE A 95 3.41 13.08 -2.34
N ARG A 96 2.78 13.64 -3.38
CA ARG A 96 3.39 14.65 -4.24
C ARG A 96 3.74 15.94 -3.49
N ASP A 97 2.89 16.33 -2.55
CA ASP A 97 3.04 17.59 -1.81
C ASP A 97 3.90 17.39 -0.54
N GLY A 98 4.03 16.15 -0.06
CA GLY A 98 4.71 15.80 1.18
C GLY A 98 6.14 15.24 1.04
N ILE A 99 6.59 14.89 -0.17
CA ILE A 99 7.93 14.33 -0.42
C ILE A 99 8.67 15.16 -1.46
N GLU A 100 9.85 15.65 -1.08
CA GLU A 100 10.77 16.35 -1.96
C GLU A 100 12.17 15.67 -1.91
N PRO A 101 12.79 15.40 -3.07
CA PRO A 101 12.23 15.53 -4.41
C PRO A 101 11.16 14.49 -4.73
N ARG A 102 10.26 14.85 -5.65
CA ARG A 102 9.15 13.99 -6.06
C ARG A 102 9.64 12.65 -6.57
N ILE A 103 8.97 11.58 -6.19
CA ILE A 103 9.28 10.21 -6.61
C ILE A 103 8.44 9.88 -7.86
N PRO A 104 9.03 9.84 -9.07
CA PRO A 104 8.28 9.50 -10.28
C PRO A 104 7.90 8.03 -10.29
N GLY A 105 6.73 7.70 -10.84
CA GLY A 105 6.31 6.32 -11.08
C GLY A 105 5.68 5.62 -9.89
N ILE A 106 5.33 6.34 -8.82
CA ILE A 106 4.41 5.81 -7.80
C ILE A 106 3.06 5.55 -8.46
N GLY A 107 2.51 4.36 -8.22
CA GLY A 107 1.19 3.97 -8.70
C GLY A 107 0.31 3.57 -7.53
N ILE A 108 -0.96 3.95 -7.58
CA ILE A 108 -1.97 3.58 -6.59
C ILE A 108 -3.09 2.84 -7.31
N LYS A 109 -3.42 1.65 -6.83
CA LYS A 109 -4.47 0.79 -7.38
C LYS A 109 -5.43 0.35 -6.29
N ALA A 110 -6.71 0.52 -6.54
CA ALA A 110 -7.74 -0.18 -5.79
C ALA A 110 -8.03 -1.54 -6.42
N VAL A 111 -8.07 -2.55 -5.56
CA VAL A 111 -8.47 -3.92 -5.88
C VAL A 111 -9.83 -4.13 -5.25
N ASN A 112 -10.86 -4.32 -6.08
CA ASN A 112 -12.20 -4.58 -5.59
C ASN A 112 -12.26 -6.00 -5.01
N LEU A 113 -12.87 -6.11 -3.83
CA LEU A 113 -13.09 -7.37 -3.14
C LEU A 113 -14.53 -7.85 -3.34
N SER A 114 -14.72 -9.15 -3.20
CA SER A 114 -16.00 -9.83 -3.30
C SER A 114 -17.07 -9.31 -2.32
N ASP A 115 -16.68 -8.74 -1.19
CA ASP A 115 -17.56 -8.19 -0.14
C ASP A 115 -17.89 -6.69 -0.33
N SER A 116 -17.69 -6.15 -1.54
CA SER A 116 -17.88 -4.73 -1.87
C SER A 116 -16.94 -3.76 -1.15
N LYS A 117 -15.93 -4.26 -0.44
CA LYS A 117 -14.81 -3.44 0.04
C LYS A 117 -13.71 -3.39 -1.01
N VAL A 118 -12.66 -2.63 -0.70
CA VAL A 118 -11.48 -2.51 -1.55
C VAL A 118 -10.20 -2.70 -0.75
N ALA A 119 -9.19 -3.32 -1.36
CA ALA A 119 -7.82 -3.23 -0.90
C ALA A 119 -7.09 -2.15 -1.72
N LEU A 120 -6.18 -1.40 -1.10
CA LEU A 120 -5.40 -0.38 -1.79
C LEU A 120 -3.94 -0.82 -1.88
N VAL A 121 -3.42 -0.94 -3.10
CA VAL A 121 -2.02 -1.26 -3.36
C VAL A 121 -1.31 0.00 -3.85
N ILE A 122 -0.31 0.45 -3.10
CA ILE A 122 0.56 1.57 -3.48
C ILE A 122 1.92 0.98 -3.85
N ARG A 123 2.24 1.04 -5.14
CA ARG A 123 3.53 0.61 -5.67
C ARG A 123 4.49 1.79 -5.70
N ILE A 124 5.62 1.60 -5.02
CA ILE A 124 6.67 2.61 -4.89
C ILE A 124 7.90 2.08 -5.64
N PRO A 125 8.32 2.72 -6.74
CA PRO A 125 9.53 2.32 -7.42
C PRO A 125 10.76 2.65 -6.58
N LYS A 126 11.87 1.96 -6.84
CA LYS A 126 13.16 2.37 -6.31
C LYS A 126 13.52 3.75 -6.86
N SER A 127 13.72 4.71 -5.97
CA SER A 127 14.25 6.02 -6.30
C SER A 127 15.78 6.02 -6.18
N TRP A 128 16.44 6.79 -7.05
CA TRP A 128 17.89 6.96 -7.06
C TRP A 128 18.31 8.29 -6.45
N ILE A 129 17.37 8.96 -5.78
CA ILE A 129 17.60 10.23 -5.13
C ILE A 129 18.33 9.92 -3.83
N SER A 130 19.67 9.97 -3.89
CA SER A 130 20.57 10.06 -2.75
C SER A 130 21.26 11.41 -2.75
#